data_AF-A0A5S3X5B7-F1
#
_entry.id   AF-A0A5S3X5B7-F1
#
_cell.length_a   1.000
_cell.length_b   1.000
_cell.length_c   1.000
_cell.angle_alpha   90.00
_cell.angle_beta   90.00
_cell.angle_gamma   90.00
#
_symmetry.space_group_name_H-M   'P 1'
#
loop_
_entity.id
_entity.type
_entity.pdbx_description
1 polymer ?
#
loop_
_entity_poly.entity_id
_entity_poly.type
_entity_poly.pdbx_seq_one_letter_code
_entity_poly.pdbx_strand_id
1 'polypeptide(L)'
;MLYIILTCALLALSALLFTSSFKAFTRHHEVACNFILTLVATLVGVLLAIAISNYDSDQKEIRDLIKVLTAAEAVVEESLDYSIRLNEAYQRNIEEFGDQADFFTNNPLVYPHYLDTMLSQNLSSKNLSLEALSELNEHLITLQRSQRVAPKIFIASMRYIKQVLILERSYQRGELSAEDYEQQLDIQEEQLVYQQQ
;
A
#
# COMPACT_ATOMS: atom_id res chain seq x y z
N MET A 1 -16.59 1.39 -11.77
CA MET A 1 -17.98 0.86 -11.66
C MET A 1 -18.99 1.64 -12.52
N LEU A 2 -19.14 2.96 -12.35
CA LEU A 2 -20.17 3.74 -13.07
C LEU A 2 -20.07 3.67 -14.61
N TYR A 3 -18.86 3.78 -15.17
CA TYR A 3 -18.66 3.71 -16.63
C TYR A 3 -19.01 2.34 -17.23
N ILE A 4 -18.73 1.25 -16.50
CA ILE A 4 -19.04 -0.14 -16.92
C ILE A 4 -20.56 -0.38 -16.88
N ILE A 5 -21.23 0.11 -15.84
CA ILE A 5 -22.70 0.03 -15.73
C ILE A 5 -23.35 0.83 -16.84
N LEU A 6 -22.84 2.03 -17.15
CA LEU A 6 -23.34 2.88 -18.21
C LEU A 6 -23.16 2.25 -19.60
N THR A 7 -22.00 1.65 -19.89
CA THR A 7 -21.79 0.93 -21.16
C THR A 7 -22.67 -0.29 -21.29
N CYS A 8 -22.84 -1.09 -20.22
CA CYS A 8 -23.78 -2.22 -20.23
C CYS A 8 -25.23 -1.76 -20.47
N ALA A 9 -25.66 -0.66 -19.84
CA ALA A 9 -26.98 -0.08 -20.05
C ALA A 9 -27.18 0.40 -21.51
N LEU A 10 -26.19 1.10 -22.08
CA LEU A 10 -26.21 1.56 -23.47
C LEU A 10 -26.28 0.39 -24.47
N LEU A 11 -25.51 -0.68 -24.23
CA LEU A 11 -25.55 -1.90 -25.04
C LEU A 11 -26.92 -2.58 -24.94
N ALA A 12 -27.48 -2.72 -23.75
CA ALA A 12 -28.82 -3.29 -23.56
C ALA A 12 -29.92 -2.47 -24.25
N LEU A 13 -29.82 -1.13 -24.20
CA LEU A 13 -30.76 -0.22 -24.82
C LEU A 13 -30.66 -0.25 -26.35
N SER A 14 -29.45 -0.43 -26.89
CA SER A 14 -29.25 -0.65 -28.32
C SER A 14 -29.76 -2.02 -28.80
N ALA A 15 -29.65 -3.06 -27.98
CA ALA A 15 -30.18 -4.39 -28.28
C ALA A 15 -31.72 -4.42 -28.31
N LEU A 16 -32.38 -3.62 -27.46
CA LEU A 16 -33.84 -3.47 -27.45
C LEU A 16 -34.39 -2.96 -28.80
N LEU A 17 -33.65 -2.12 -29.53
CA LEU A 17 -34.07 -1.61 -30.85
C LEU A 17 -34.17 -2.72 -31.93
N PHE A 18 -33.56 -3.89 -31.69
CA PHE A 18 -33.61 -5.05 -32.59
C PHE A 18 -34.74 -6.05 -32.26
N THR A 19 -35.52 -5.83 -31.20
CA THR A 19 -36.67 -6.68 -30.86
C THR A 19 -37.82 -6.55 -31.86
N SER A 20 -38.60 -7.63 -32.04
CA SER A 20 -39.65 -7.72 -33.08
C SER A 20 -40.75 -6.65 -32.93
N SER A 21 -40.99 -6.19 -31.71
CA SER A 21 -41.94 -5.15 -31.33
C SER A 21 -41.55 -3.75 -31.83
N PHE A 22 -40.26 -3.47 -32.02
CA PHE A 22 -39.79 -2.15 -32.46
C PHE A 22 -39.45 -2.06 -33.96
N LYS A 23 -39.41 -3.19 -34.68
CA LYS A 23 -39.04 -3.26 -36.12
C LYS A 23 -39.81 -2.28 -37.02
N ALA A 24 -41.09 -2.03 -36.75
CA ALA A 24 -41.89 -1.10 -37.54
C ALA A 24 -41.43 0.36 -37.38
N PHE A 25 -41.03 0.74 -36.16
CA PHE A 25 -40.50 2.07 -35.84
C PHE A 25 -39.11 2.27 -36.46
N THR A 26 -38.22 1.27 -36.31
CA THR A 26 -36.86 1.29 -36.87
C THR A 26 -36.86 1.43 -38.40
N ARG A 27 -37.84 0.81 -39.08
CA ARG A 27 -37.98 0.91 -40.54
C ARG A 27 -38.48 2.28 -41.02
N HIS A 28 -39.32 2.95 -40.22
CA HIS A 28 -39.87 4.26 -40.58
C HIS A 28 -38.85 5.39 -40.35
N HIS A 29 -37.88 5.18 -39.44
CA HIS A 29 -36.85 6.15 -39.04
C HIS A 29 -35.43 5.60 -39.24
N GLU A 30 -35.19 4.87 -40.34
CA GLU A 30 -33.96 4.12 -40.59
C GLU A 30 -32.68 4.97 -40.45
N VAL A 31 -32.66 6.16 -41.04
CA VAL A 31 -31.50 7.08 -40.98
C VAL A 31 -31.20 7.52 -39.54
N ALA A 32 -32.23 7.86 -38.77
CA ALA A 32 -32.08 8.30 -37.38
C ALA A 32 -31.61 7.15 -36.47
N CYS A 33 -32.16 5.95 -36.66
CA CYS A 33 -31.72 4.76 -35.92
C CYS A 33 -30.27 4.40 -36.22
N ASN A 34 -29.83 4.44 -37.49
CA ASN A 34 -28.44 4.18 -37.86
C ASN A 34 -27.47 5.24 -37.28
N PHE A 35 -27.87 6.51 -37.28
CA PHE A 35 -27.11 7.58 -36.63
C PHE A 35 -26.96 7.36 -35.12
N ILE A 36 -28.06 7.06 -34.42
CA ILE A 36 -28.05 6.80 -32.98
C ILE A 36 -27.22 5.56 -32.64
N LEU A 37 -27.33 4.48 -33.42
CA LEU A 37 -26.53 3.27 -33.22
C LEU A 37 -25.04 3.55 -33.37
N THR A 38 -24.67 4.36 -34.37
CA THR A 38 -23.27 4.78 -34.56
C THR A 38 -22.79 5.66 -33.39
N LEU A 39 -23.62 6.61 -32.94
CA LEU A 39 -23.34 7.45 -31.77
C LEU A 39 -23.12 6.59 -30.51
N VAL A 40 -24.02 5.64 -30.24
CA VAL A 40 -23.89 4.71 -29.11
C VAL A 40 -22.62 3.88 -29.23
N ALA A 41 -22.31 3.35 -30.42
CA ALA A 41 -21.09 2.57 -30.64
C ALA A 41 -19.82 3.38 -30.36
N THR A 42 -19.75 4.63 -30.83
CA THR A 42 -18.60 5.52 -30.55
C THR A 42 -18.49 5.88 -29.07
N LEU A 43 -19.62 6.14 -28.40
CA LEU A 43 -19.65 6.46 -26.97
C LEU A 43 -19.20 5.26 -26.13
N VAL A 44 -19.68 4.06 -26.43
CA VAL A 44 -19.24 2.82 -25.78
C VAL A 44 -17.74 2.61 -25.98
N GLY A 45 -17.23 2.84 -27.19
CA GLY A 45 -15.79 2.76 -27.49
C GLY A 45 -14.94 3.68 -26.63
N VAL A 46 -15.33 4.96 -26.51
CA VAL A 46 -14.62 5.94 -25.68
C VAL A 46 -14.69 5.58 -24.19
N LEU A 47 -15.87 5.21 -23.69
CA LEU A 47 -16.05 4.82 -22.29
C LEU A 47 -15.24 3.58 -21.91
N LEU A 48 -15.18 2.59 -22.81
CA LEU A 48 -14.38 1.39 -22.62
C LEU A 48 -12.88 1.73 -22.60
N ALA A 49 -12.41 2.59 -23.51
CA ALA A 49 -11.03 3.02 -23.54
C ALA A 49 -10.62 3.74 -22.23
N ILE A 50 -11.49 4.62 -21.71
CA ILE A 50 -11.26 5.28 -20.42
C ILE A 50 -11.25 4.25 -19.28
N ALA A 51 -12.19 3.31 -19.27
CA ALA A 51 -12.26 2.29 -18.23
C ALA A 51 -10.99 1.41 -18.20
N ILE A 52 -10.52 0.98 -19.37
CA ILE A 52 -9.27 0.21 -19.50
C ILE A 52 -8.07 1.06 -19.04
N SER A 53 -7.98 2.31 -19.50
CA SER A 53 -6.89 3.21 -19.13
C SER A 53 -6.82 3.46 -17.61
N ASN A 54 -7.98 3.62 -16.96
CA ASN A 54 -8.02 3.80 -15.51
C ASN A 54 -7.61 2.53 -14.78
N TYR A 55 -8.12 1.37 -15.21
CA TYR A 55 -7.73 0.09 -14.63
C TYR A 55 -6.22 -0.16 -14.74
N ASP A 56 -5.62 0.10 -15.90
CA ASP A 56 -4.18 -0.04 -16.11
C ASP A 56 -3.37 0.94 -15.25
N SER A 57 -3.88 2.16 -15.05
CA SER A 57 -3.27 3.16 -14.15
C SER A 57 -3.29 2.70 -12.71
N ASP A 58 -4.43 2.22 -12.21
CA ASP A 58 -4.57 1.72 -10.83
C ASP A 58 -3.63 0.53 -10.61
N GLN A 59 -3.60 -0.43 -11.54
CA GLN A 59 -2.68 -1.57 -11.50
C GLN A 59 -1.21 -1.14 -11.55
N LYS A 60 -0.89 -0.05 -12.24
CA LYS A 60 0.46 0.51 -12.25
C LYS A 60 0.82 1.14 -10.91
N GLU A 61 -0.09 1.90 -10.31
CA GLU A 61 0.13 2.48 -8.97
C GLU A 61 0.41 1.39 -7.94
N ILE A 62 -0.37 0.30 -7.92
CA ILE A 62 -0.13 -0.84 -7.02
C ILE A 62 1.25 -1.47 -7.24
N ARG A 63 1.66 -1.70 -8.49
CA ARG A 63 3.00 -2.23 -8.80
C ARG A 63 4.11 -1.30 -8.35
N ASP A 64 3.94 0.00 -8.50
CA ASP A 64 4.93 0.98 -8.08
C ASP A 64 4.97 1.09 -6.55
N LEU A 65 3.84 0.98 -5.85
CA LEU A 65 3.78 0.89 -4.39
C LEU A 65 4.54 -0.35 -3.89
N ILE A 66 4.33 -1.52 -4.49
CA ILE A 66 5.06 -2.75 -4.11
C ILE A 66 6.58 -2.55 -4.22
N LYS A 67 7.07 -1.83 -5.24
CA LYS A 67 8.51 -1.54 -5.36
C LYS A 67 9.00 -0.63 -4.24
N VAL A 68 8.23 0.42 -3.92
CA VAL A 68 8.53 1.34 -2.82
C VAL A 68 8.56 0.60 -1.48
N LEU A 69 7.58 -0.25 -1.21
CA LEU A 69 7.53 -1.10 -0.01
C LEU A 69 8.74 -2.06 0.05
N THR A 70 9.12 -2.65 -1.08
CA THR A 70 10.29 -3.54 -1.15
C THR A 70 11.60 -2.78 -0.86
N ALA A 71 11.73 -1.56 -1.37
CA ALA A 71 12.88 -0.72 -1.06
C ALA A 71 12.90 -0.29 0.41
N ALA A 72 11.74 0.04 0.98
CA ALA A 72 11.59 0.38 2.38
C ALA A 72 11.99 -0.79 3.29
N GLU A 73 11.49 -1.99 3.01
CA GLU A 73 11.85 -3.22 3.73
C GLU A 73 13.36 -3.46 3.74
N ALA A 74 14.02 -3.32 2.57
CA ALA A 74 15.47 -3.50 2.48
C ALA A 74 16.25 -2.46 3.31
N VAL A 75 15.83 -1.19 3.28
CA VAL A 75 16.46 -0.13 4.10
C VAL A 75 16.25 -0.39 5.60
N VAL A 76 15.06 -0.83 5.98
CA VAL A 76 14.74 -1.19 7.37
C VAL A 76 15.56 -2.39 7.82
N GLU A 77 15.69 -3.41 6.98
CA GLU A 77 16.47 -4.63 7.27
C GLU A 77 17.95 -4.32 7.50
N GLU A 78 18.58 -3.55 6.61
CA GLU A 78 19.98 -3.15 6.76
C GLU A 78 20.19 -2.29 8.03
N SER A 79 19.30 -1.33 8.26
CA SER A 79 19.36 -0.46 9.45
C SER A 79 19.14 -1.25 10.75
N LEU A 80 18.27 -2.26 10.71
CA LEU A 80 18.01 -3.17 11.82
C LEU A 80 19.20 -4.08 12.10
N ASP A 81 19.79 -4.72 11.08
CA ASP A 81 20.96 -5.60 11.24
C ASP A 81 22.13 -4.83 11.84
N TYR A 82 22.40 -3.62 11.35
CA TYR A 82 23.40 -2.73 11.94
C TYR A 82 23.09 -2.42 13.41
N SER A 83 21.85 -2.05 13.72
CA SER A 83 21.43 -1.67 15.08
C SER A 83 21.54 -2.85 16.05
N ILE A 84 21.21 -4.06 15.62
CA ILE A 84 21.38 -5.30 16.40
C ILE A 84 22.86 -5.54 16.68
N ARG A 85 23.71 -5.52 15.64
CA ARG A 85 25.15 -5.75 15.79
C ARG A 85 25.81 -4.74 16.71
N LEU A 86 25.44 -3.45 16.60
CA LEU A 86 25.95 -2.40 17.46
C LEU A 86 25.53 -2.62 18.93
N ASN A 87 24.27 -2.99 19.17
CA ASN A 87 23.79 -3.29 20.50
C ASN A 87 24.44 -4.56 21.10
N GLU A 88 24.68 -5.59 20.29
CA GLU A 88 25.43 -6.78 20.74
C GLU A 88 26.89 -6.45 21.04
N ALA A 89 27.54 -5.62 20.23
CA ALA A 89 28.92 -5.19 20.47
C ALA A 89 29.05 -4.42 21.80
N TYR A 90 28.07 -3.57 22.11
CA TYR A 90 27.98 -2.90 23.41
C TYR A 90 27.80 -3.92 24.55
N GLN A 91 26.84 -4.84 24.43
CA GLN A 91 26.55 -5.83 25.47
C GLN A 91 27.73 -6.77 25.79
N ARG A 92 28.60 -7.05 24.82
CA ARG A 92 29.79 -7.90 25.03
C ARG A 92 30.94 -7.17 25.72
N ASN A 93 30.98 -5.83 25.67
CA ASN A 93 32.11 -5.01 26.16
C ASN A 93 31.62 -3.88 27.08
N ILE A 94 30.63 -4.16 27.93
CA ILE A 94 30.02 -3.16 28.84
C ILE A 94 31.09 -2.51 29.73
N GLU A 95 32.07 -3.30 30.19
CA GLU A 95 33.15 -2.80 31.05
C GLU A 95 34.10 -1.81 30.34
N GLU A 96 34.22 -1.91 29.01
CA GLU A 96 35.07 -1.02 28.20
C GLU A 96 34.34 0.27 27.79
N PHE A 97 33.04 0.15 27.49
CA PHE A 97 32.25 1.25 26.93
C PHE A 97 31.52 2.10 27.97
N GLY A 98 31.42 1.63 29.22
CA GLY A 98 30.83 2.39 30.31
C GLY A 98 29.30 2.48 30.22
N ASP A 99 28.75 3.67 30.41
CA ASP A 99 27.30 3.85 30.44
C ASP A 99 26.64 3.73 29.05
N GLN A 100 25.44 3.15 29.04
CA GLN A 100 24.71 2.88 27.81
C GLN A 100 24.32 4.17 27.09
N ALA A 101 23.86 5.17 27.85
CA ALA A 101 23.40 6.43 27.26
C ALA A 101 24.57 7.19 26.61
N ASP A 102 25.75 7.18 27.23
CA ASP A 102 26.95 7.83 26.69
C ASP A 102 27.45 7.12 25.42
N PHE A 103 27.43 5.78 25.40
CA PHE A 103 27.82 5.01 24.22
C PHE A 103 26.93 5.30 23.01
N PHE A 104 25.60 5.23 23.17
CA PHE A 104 24.64 5.45 22.08
C PHE A 104 24.43 6.93 21.72
N THR A 105 24.83 7.86 22.59
CA THR A 105 24.93 9.28 22.22
C THR A 105 26.04 9.51 21.20
N ASN A 106 27.20 8.86 21.39
CA ASN A 106 28.33 8.94 20.48
C ASN A 106 28.16 8.02 19.25
N ASN A 107 27.40 6.95 19.39
CA ASN A 107 27.14 5.95 18.36
C ASN A 107 25.63 5.74 18.19
N PRO A 108 24.90 6.69 17.60
CA PRO A 108 23.45 6.60 17.46
C PRO A 108 23.05 5.44 16.55
N LEU A 109 21.92 4.80 16.86
CA LEU A 109 21.32 3.80 15.99
C LEU A 109 20.91 4.40 14.64
N VAL A 110 20.95 3.60 13.57
CA VAL A 110 20.69 4.09 12.21
C VAL A 110 19.19 4.19 11.98
N TYR A 111 18.70 5.42 11.82
CA TYR A 111 17.30 5.67 11.53
C TYR A 111 17.03 5.54 10.02
N PRO A 112 16.01 4.79 9.59
CA PRO A 112 15.68 4.59 8.18
C PRO A 112 14.93 5.79 7.57
N HIS A 113 15.63 6.89 7.24
CA HIS A 113 15.04 8.12 6.69
C HIS A 113 14.22 7.95 5.40
N TYR A 114 14.44 6.85 4.68
CA TYR A 114 13.62 6.53 3.51
C TYR A 114 12.14 6.34 3.85
N LEU A 115 11.83 5.85 5.06
CA LEU A 115 10.44 5.65 5.48
C LEU A 115 9.66 6.96 5.60
N ASP A 116 10.26 8.02 6.13
CA ASP A 116 9.63 9.35 6.16
C ASP A 116 9.30 9.82 4.73
N THR A 117 10.26 9.63 3.83
CA THR A 117 10.11 10.03 2.43
C THR A 117 9.01 9.21 1.77
N MET A 118 8.97 7.90 1.98
CA MET A 118 7.92 7.01 1.49
C MET A 118 6.54 7.47 1.98
N LEU A 119 6.35 7.63 3.28
CA LEU A 119 5.04 7.96 3.87
C LEU A 119 4.54 9.35 3.43
N SER A 120 5.45 10.27 3.14
CA SER A 120 5.10 11.60 2.62
C SER A 120 4.65 11.60 1.14
N GLN A 121 4.91 10.52 0.39
CA GLN A 121 4.54 10.44 -1.02
C GLN A 121 3.04 10.20 -1.18
N ASN A 122 2.46 10.85 -2.20
CA ASN A 122 1.04 10.68 -2.53
C ASN A 122 0.68 9.21 -2.81
N LEU A 123 1.58 8.49 -3.49
CA LEU A 123 1.43 7.07 -3.80
C LEU A 123 1.12 6.23 -2.55
N SER A 124 1.89 6.45 -1.47
CA SER A 124 1.72 5.77 -0.19
C SER A 124 0.44 6.22 0.52
N SER A 125 0.16 7.53 0.56
CA SER A 125 -1.05 8.05 1.22
C SER A 125 -2.36 7.58 0.60
N LYS A 126 -2.37 7.30 -0.72
CA LYS A 126 -3.56 6.90 -1.46
C LYS A 126 -3.80 5.39 -1.43
N ASN A 127 -2.73 4.61 -1.43
CA ASN A 127 -2.80 3.17 -1.71
C ASN A 127 -2.45 2.28 -0.52
N LEU A 128 -1.77 2.79 0.52
CA LEU A 128 -1.57 2.02 1.75
C LEU A 128 -2.89 1.87 2.51
N SER A 129 -3.03 0.74 3.22
CA SER A 129 -4.08 0.59 4.24
C SER A 129 -3.96 1.66 5.33
N LEU A 130 -5.10 2.02 5.92
CA LEU A 130 -5.14 3.04 6.97
C LEU A 130 -4.40 2.55 8.23
N GLU A 131 -4.53 1.26 8.49
CA GLU A 131 -3.92 0.52 9.58
C GLU A 131 -2.40 0.58 9.43
N ALA A 132 -1.82 0.15 8.29
CA ALA A 132 -0.37 0.27 8.06
C ALA A 132 0.11 1.71 8.19
N LEU A 133 -0.63 2.69 7.65
CA LEU A 133 -0.25 4.09 7.76
C LEU A 133 -0.18 4.55 9.22
N SER A 134 -1.15 4.16 10.05
CA SER A 134 -1.17 4.48 11.47
C SER A 134 0.01 3.85 12.20
N GLU A 135 0.18 2.53 12.05
CA GLU A 135 1.23 1.75 12.69
C GLU A 135 2.64 2.26 12.33
N LEU A 136 2.89 2.49 11.03
CA LEU A 136 4.18 3.00 10.58
C LEU A 136 4.47 4.38 11.16
N ASN A 137 3.50 5.28 11.19
CA ASN A 137 3.71 6.62 11.75
C ASN A 137 3.98 6.59 13.26
N GLU A 138 3.24 5.78 14.01
CA GLU A 138 3.46 5.63 15.45
C GLU A 138 4.86 5.09 15.76
N HIS A 139 5.26 4.02 15.07
CA HIS A 139 6.56 3.42 15.30
C HIS A 139 7.71 4.28 14.79
N LEU A 140 7.53 5.09 13.73
CA LEU A 140 8.54 6.08 13.32
C LEU A 140 8.80 7.13 14.42
N ILE A 141 7.76 7.62 15.08
CA ILE A 141 7.90 8.54 16.23
C ILE A 141 8.67 7.86 17.36
N THR A 142 8.36 6.58 17.63
CA THR A 142 9.08 5.79 18.63
C THR A 142 10.56 5.62 18.28
N LEU A 143 10.89 5.37 17.02
CA LEU A 143 12.27 5.28 16.56
C LEU A 143 13.04 6.60 16.75
N GLN A 144 12.42 7.74 16.41
CA GLN A 144 13.04 9.06 16.60
C GLN A 144 13.35 9.34 18.07
N ARG A 145 12.48 8.92 18.99
CA ARG A 145 12.65 9.12 20.44
C ARG A 145 13.64 8.13 21.06
N SER A 146 13.70 6.90 20.57
CA SER A 146 14.47 5.81 21.17
C SER A 146 15.90 5.67 20.64
N GLN A 147 16.24 6.31 19.51
CA GLN A 147 17.50 6.17 18.78
C GLN A 147 18.78 6.20 19.64
N ARG A 148 18.80 7.01 20.71
CA ARG A 148 19.99 7.24 21.55
C ARG A 148 19.86 6.70 22.97
N VAL A 149 18.62 6.41 23.40
CA VAL A 149 18.30 6.22 24.83
C VAL A 149 17.79 4.82 25.12
N ALA A 150 17.10 4.19 24.16
CA ALA A 150 16.42 2.93 24.38
C ALA A 150 16.64 1.98 23.20
N PRO A 151 17.85 1.40 23.05
CA PRO A 151 18.20 0.59 21.89
C PRO A 151 17.35 -0.67 21.74
N LYS A 152 16.89 -1.27 22.84
CA LYS A 152 15.97 -2.42 22.80
C LYS A 152 14.61 -2.04 22.19
N ILE A 153 14.05 -0.90 22.59
CA ILE A 153 12.77 -0.38 22.08
C ILE A 153 12.91 0.00 20.59
N PHE A 154 14.04 0.61 20.22
CA PHE A 154 14.35 0.93 18.84
C PHE A 154 14.38 -0.32 17.96
N ILE A 155 15.12 -1.36 18.38
CA ILE A 155 15.24 -2.62 17.65
C ILE A 155 13.89 -3.33 17.54
N ALA A 156 13.10 -3.36 18.62
CA ALA A 156 11.76 -3.96 18.60
C ALA A 156 10.83 -3.22 17.62
N SER A 157 10.82 -1.88 17.65
CA SER A 157 10.04 -1.06 16.72
C SER A 157 10.47 -1.25 15.27
N MET A 158 11.79 -1.33 15.00
CA MET A 158 12.31 -1.62 13.65
C MET A 158 11.87 -3.00 13.14
N ARG A 159 11.84 -4.02 14.01
CA ARG A 159 11.34 -5.36 13.65
C ARG A 159 9.87 -5.33 13.30
N TYR A 160 9.06 -4.63 14.09
CA TYR A 160 7.64 -4.53 13.83
C TYR A 160 7.33 -3.76 12.54
N ILE A 161 7.99 -2.62 12.31
CA ILE A 161 7.90 -1.90 11.04
C ILE A 161 8.24 -2.82 9.86
N LYS A 162 9.29 -3.63 9.96
CA LYS A 162 9.63 -4.61 8.92
C LYS A 162 8.46 -5.57 8.64
N GLN A 163 7.80 -6.08 9.68
CA GLN A 163 6.67 -6.99 9.54
C GLN A 163 5.46 -6.30 8.91
N VAL A 164 5.12 -5.09 9.34
CA VAL A 164 4.03 -4.30 8.75
C VAL A 164 4.27 -4.08 7.25
N LEU A 165 5.50 -3.75 6.83
CA LEU A 165 5.85 -3.59 5.42
C LEU A 165 5.69 -4.90 4.63
N ILE A 166 6.05 -6.05 5.22
CA ILE A 166 5.90 -7.37 4.58
C ILE A 166 4.41 -7.70 4.42
N LEU A 167 3.62 -7.54 5.48
CA LEU A 167 2.17 -7.81 5.47
C LEU A 167 1.47 -6.93 4.45
N GLU A 168 1.76 -5.63 4.46
CA GLU A 168 1.19 -4.67 3.52
C GLU A 168 1.55 -5.04 2.07
N ARG A 169 2.81 -5.40 1.81
CA ARG A 169 3.22 -5.84 0.48
C ARG A 169 2.45 -7.07 0.02
N SER A 170 2.24 -8.06 0.88
CA SER A 170 1.48 -9.27 0.55
C SER A 170 -0.02 -8.98 0.37
N TYR A 171 -0.58 -8.08 1.15
CA TYR A 171 -1.95 -7.58 0.95
C TYR A 171 -2.11 -6.89 -0.41
N GLN A 172 -1.20 -5.98 -0.76
CA GLN A 172 -1.23 -5.25 -2.05
C GLN A 172 -1.00 -6.16 -3.26
N ARG A 173 -0.35 -7.32 -3.08
CA ARG A 173 -0.22 -8.36 -4.12
C ARG A 173 -1.46 -9.24 -4.27
N GLY A 174 -2.44 -9.13 -3.36
CA GLY A 174 -3.59 -10.03 -3.29
C GLY A 174 -3.24 -11.43 -2.77
N GLU A 175 -2.11 -11.58 -2.09
CA GLU A 175 -1.69 -12.83 -1.45
C GLU A 175 -2.41 -13.02 -0.10
N LEU A 176 -2.84 -11.92 0.52
CA LEU A 176 -3.59 -11.90 1.78
C LEU A 176 -4.99 -11.32 1.56
N SER A 177 -5.98 -11.88 2.24
CA SER A 177 -7.30 -11.26 2.36
C SER A 177 -7.25 -10.10 3.37
N ALA A 178 -8.24 -9.22 3.35
CA ALA A 178 -8.33 -8.13 4.33
C ALA A 178 -8.47 -8.65 5.77
N GLU A 179 -9.28 -9.70 5.97
CA GLU A 179 -9.46 -10.33 7.28
C GLU A 179 -8.17 -10.98 7.78
N ASP A 180 -7.42 -11.67 6.91
CA ASP A 180 -6.14 -12.29 7.27
C ASP A 180 -5.06 -11.24 7.56
N TYR A 181 -5.13 -10.09 6.88
CA TYR A 181 -4.22 -8.97 7.09
C TYR A 181 -4.41 -8.35 8.48
N GLU A 182 -5.65 -8.02 8.84
CA GLU A 182 -6.00 -7.45 10.16
C GLU A 182 -5.59 -8.41 11.28
N GLN A 183 -5.95 -9.69 11.17
CA GLN A 183 -5.58 -10.68 12.19
C GLN A 183 -4.06 -10.82 12.35
N GLN A 184 -3.31 -10.81 11.25
CA GLN A 184 -1.86 -10.90 11.33
C GLN A 184 -1.23 -9.64 11.92
N LEU A 185 -1.80 -8.47 11.65
CA LEU A 185 -1.36 -7.20 12.23
C LEU A 185 -1.55 -7.23 13.76
N ASP A 186 -2.74 -7.60 14.24
CA ASP A 186 -3.05 -7.73 15.67
C ASP A 186 -2.08 -8.69 16.38
N ILE A 187 -1.80 -9.84 15.77
CA ILE A 187 -0.83 -10.82 16.31
C ILE A 187 0.58 -10.23 16.41
N GLN A 188 1.01 -9.45 15.42
CA GLN A 188 2.33 -8.82 15.46
C GLN A 188 2.41 -7.72 16.53
N GLU A 189 1.33 -6.97 16.73
CA GLU A 189 1.24 -5.94 17.76
C GLU A 189 1.33 -6.57 19.16
N GLU A 190 0.55 -7.62 19.42
CA GLU A 190 0.61 -8.37 20.68
C GLU A 190 2.02 -8.90 20.95
N GLN A 191 2.68 -9.46 19.93
CA GLN A 191 4.06 -9.96 20.06
C GLN A 191 5.07 -8.86 20.39
N LEU A 192 4.90 -7.65 19.86
CA LEU A 192 5.74 -6.51 20.19
C LEU A 192 5.54 -6.09 21.66
N VAL A 193 4.30 -6.03 22.14
CA VAL A 193 4.01 -5.72 23.55
C VAL A 193 4.66 -6.73 24.49
N TYR A 194 4.61 -8.03 24.15
CA TYR A 194 5.26 -9.08 24.94
C TYR A 194 6.80 -9.02 24.90
N GLN A 195 7.41 -8.57 23.80
CA GLN A 195 8.86 -8.43 23.68
C GLN A 195 9.43 -7.19 24.39
N GLN A 196 8.56 -6.25 24.77
CA GLN A 196 8.94 -5.02 25.48
C GLN A 196 8.84 -5.13 27.01
N GLN A 197 8.21 -6.20 27.54
CA GLN A 197 8.16 -6.55 28.97
C GLN A 197 9.39 -7.33 29.42
#